data_AF-W6LFL7-F1
#
_entry.id   AF-W6LFL7-F1
#
_cell.length_a   1.000
_cell.length_b   1.000
_cell.length_c   1.000
_cell.angle_alpha   90.00
_cell.angle_beta   90.00
_cell.angle_gamma   90.00
#
_symmetry.space_group_name_H-M   'P 1'
#
loop_
_entity.id
_entity.type
_entity.pdbx_description
1 polymer ?
#
loop_
_entity_poly.entity_id
_entity_poly.type
_entity_poly.pdbx_seq_one_letter_code
_entity_poly.pdbx_strand_id
1 'polypeptide(L)'
;MKDHERAAYIVNVWGSEKKAKIAVLGDFFRHGFDGSGGDNMEDAGSCIDGRLTSAWNWCNNIRFKAFYPLFLWAGFSSFDGEMST
;
A
#
# COMPACT_ATOMS: atom_id res chain seq x y z
N MET A 1 -21.33 -1.34 -2.68
CA MET A 1 -21.17 -2.47 -1.76
C MET A 1 -21.65 -2.02 -0.40
N LYS A 2 -22.62 -2.73 0.18
CA LYS A 2 -23.22 -2.41 1.47
C LYS A 2 -22.23 -2.77 2.59
N ASP A 3 -22.33 -2.13 3.75
CA ASP A 3 -21.33 -2.31 4.83
C ASP A 3 -21.22 -3.74 5.36
N HIS A 4 -22.33 -4.49 5.37
CA HIS A 4 -22.33 -5.91 5.74
C HIS A 4 -21.51 -6.78 4.77
N GLU A 5 -21.51 -6.43 3.48
CA GLU A 5 -20.74 -7.15 2.46
C GLU A 5 -19.23 -6.89 2.66
N ARG A 6 -18.87 -5.66 3.07
CA ARG A 6 -17.47 -5.28 3.39
C ARG A 6 -16.94 -6.06 4.59
N ALA A 7 -17.73 -6.12 5.65
CA ALA A 7 -17.38 -6.90 6.83
C ALA A 7 -17.19 -8.39 6.50
N ALA A 8 -18.11 -8.97 5.70
CA ALA A 8 -18.00 -10.36 5.26
C ALA A 8 -16.75 -10.62 4.42
N TYR A 9 -16.40 -9.72 3.49
CA TYR A 9 -15.16 -9.83 2.72
C TYR A 9 -13.91 -9.80 3.61
N ILE A 10 -13.86 -8.87 4.57
CA ILE A 10 -12.70 -8.74 5.48
C ILE A 10 -12.49 -10.04 6.25
N VAL A 11 -13.56 -10.66 6.76
CA VAL A 11 -13.47 -11.94 7.47
C VAL A 11 -13.09 -13.08 6.52
N ASN A 12 -13.71 -13.18 5.35
CA ASN A 12 -13.49 -14.30 4.43
C ASN A 12 -12.10 -14.29 3.77
N VAL A 13 -11.59 -13.11 3.41
CA VAL A 13 -10.32 -12.97 2.68
C VAL A 13 -9.14 -12.76 3.62
N TRP A 14 -9.32 -11.96 4.68
CA TRP A 14 -8.23 -11.57 5.58
C TRP A 14 -8.31 -12.22 6.96
N GLY A 15 -9.41 -12.91 7.28
CA GLY A 15 -9.67 -13.51 8.58
C GLY A 15 -10.10 -12.50 9.64
N SER A 16 -9.51 -11.31 9.66
CA SER A 16 -9.93 -10.19 10.52
C SER A 16 -9.45 -8.84 10.01
N GLU A 17 -10.08 -7.76 10.48
CA GLU A 17 -9.65 -6.39 10.19
C GLU A 17 -8.20 -6.14 10.63
N LYS A 18 -7.80 -6.68 11.79
CA LYS A 18 -6.43 -6.58 12.30
C LYS A 18 -5.44 -7.24 11.33
N LYS A 19 -5.76 -8.42 10.80
CA LYS A 19 -4.91 -9.12 9.83
C LYS A 19 -4.83 -8.37 8.51
N ALA A 20 -5.92 -7.77 8.04
CA ALA A 20 -5.92 -6.91 6.87
C ALA A 20 -4.95 -5.71 7.04
N LYS A 21 -5.03 -5.01 8.18
CA LYS A 21 -4.12 -3.89 8.51
C LYS A 21 -2.66 -4.36 8.59
N ILE A 22 -2.41 -5.49 9.24
CA ILE A 22 -1.06 -6.07 9.34
C ILE A 22 -0.53 -6.49 7.96
N ALA A 23 -1.37 -6.99 7.05
CA ALA A 23 -0.95 -7.34 5.70
C ALA A 23 -0.48 -6.10 4.92
N VAL A 24 -1.23 -5.00 5.00
CA VAL A 24 -0.84 -3.72 4.38
C VAL A 24 0.46 -3.19 4.97
N LEU A 25 0.54 -3.08 6.31
CA LEU A 25 1.72 -2.57 6.99
C LEU A 25 2.94 -3.48 6.79
N GLY A 26 2.75 -4.80 6.85
CA GLY A 26 3.82 -5.77 6.69
C GLY A 26 4.39 -5.81 5.27
N ASP A 27 3.56 -5.58 4.24
CA ASP A 27 4.05 -5.42 2.87
C ASP A 27 4.78 -4.09 2.70
N PHE A 28 4.25 -3.00 3.25
CA PHE A 28 4.89 -1.69 3.22
C PHE A 28 6.23 -1.67 3.96
N PHE A 29 6.35 -2.20 5.18
CA PHE A 29 7.63 -2.22 5.88
C PHE A 29 8.64 -3.19 5.27
N ARG A 30 8.19 -4.19 4.51
CA ARG A 30 9.08 -5.10 3.78
C ARG A 30 9.62 -4.49 2.50
N HIS A 31 8.85 -3.65 1.80
CA HIS A 31 9.16 -3.18 0.44
C HIS A 31 9.28 -1.66 0.29
N GLY A 32 8.75 -0.88 1.21
CA GLY A 32 8.83 0.58 1.20
C GLY A 32 10.24 1.11 1.49
N PHE A 33 11.12 0.26 2.00
CA PHE A 33 12.47 0.60 2.46
C PHE A 33 13.55 -0.39 1.95
N ASP A 34 13.23 -1.19 0.94
CA ASP A 34 14.13 -2.25 0.43
C ASP A 34 15.11 -1.76 -0.67
N GLY A 35 15.08 -0.47 -1.00
CA GLY A 35 15.90 0.11 -2.06
C GLY A 35 15.38 -0.15 -3.48
N SER A 36 14.19 -0.74 -3.63
CA SER A 36 13.55 -0.92 -4.94
C SER A 36 13.29 0.42 -5.65
N GLY A 37 13.33 0.39 -6.98
CA GLY A 37 13.14 1.58 -7.83
C GLY A 37 14.39 2.42 -8.06
N GLY A 38 15.49 2.21 -7.32
CA GLY A 38 16.79 2.84 -7.61
C GLY A 38 17.54 2.15 -8.75
N ASP A 39 18.26 2.92 -9.57
CA ASP A 39 19.05 2.41 -10.71
C ASP A 39 20.41 1.82 -10.27
N ASN A 40 20.89 2.15 -9.07
CA ASN A 40 22.16 1.68 -8.51
C ASN A 40 22.11 1.71 -6.96
N MET A 41 23.13 1.13 -6.30
CA MET A 41 23.16 0.95 -4.84
C MET A 41 23.31 2.26 -4.05
N GLU A 42 23.76 3.33 -4.72
CA GLU A 42 23.86 4.70 -4.18
C GLU A 42 22.48 5.38 -4.20
N ASP A 43 21.69 5.16 -5.27
CA ASP A 43 20.30 5.63 -5.42
C ASP A 43 19.29 4.77 -4.66
N ALA A 44 19.69 3.55 -4.29
CA ALA A 44 18.90 2.61 -3.48
C ALA A 44 18.94 2.95 -1.98
N GLY A 45 19.68 3.99 -1.56
CA GLY A 45 20.06 4.23 -0.17
C GLY A 45 19.64 5.57 0.42
N SER A 46 18.98 5.48 1.59
CA SER A 46 18.67 6.52 2.56
C SER A 46 17.45 7.40 2.29
N CYS A 47 16.41 7.16 3.10
CA CYS A 47 15.14 7.87 3.19
C CYS A 47 15.20 9.40 3.37
N ILE A 48 16.35 10.05 3.25
CA ILE A 48 16.52 11.47 3.56
C ILE A 48 17.11 12.30 2.41
N ASP A 49 17.88 11.73 1.47
CA ASP A 49 18.44 12.54 0.37
C ASP A 49 18.50 11.87 -1.01
N GLY A 50 17.51 11.00 -1.25
CA GLY A 50 17.03 10.64 -2.58
C GLY A 50 15.53 10.46 -2.43
N ARG A 51 14.72 11.42 -2.88
CA ARG A 51 13.26 11.42 -2.61
C ARG A 51 12.62 10.09 -3.09
N LEU A 52 12.18 9.25 -2.15
CA LEU A 52 11.01 8.37 -2.28
C LEU A 52 11.11 7.11 -3.17
N THR A 53 12.22 6.62 -3.72
CA THR A 53 12.15 5.59 -4.78
C THR A 53 11.44 4.28 -4.40
N SER A 54 11.73 3.65 -3.26
CA SER A 54 11.09 2.38 -2.86
C SER A 54 9.66 2.57 -2.35
N ALA A 55 9.38 3.62 -1.59
CA ALA A 55 8.03 3.96 -1.16
C ALA A 55 7.14 4.39 -2.34
N TRP A 56 7.66 5.20 -3.26
CA TRP A 56 7.02 5.60 -4.50
C TRP A 56 6.80 4.41 -5.43
N ASN A 57 7.80 3.52 -5.57
CA ASN A 57 7.67 2.28 -6.32
C ASN A 57 6.61 1.36 -5.70
N TRP A 58 6.55 1.27 -4.37
CA TRP A 58 5.48 0.55 -3.67
C TRP A 58 4.10 1.16 -3.97
N CYS A 59 4.00 2.49 -3.90
CA CYS A 59 2.78 3.25 -4.23
C CYS A 59 2.34 3.01 -5.70
N ASN A 60 3.27 3.03 -6.66
CA ASN A 60 2.96 2.73 -8.07
C ASN A 60 2.46 1.30 -8.29
N ASN A 61 2.94 0.36 -7.48
CA ASN A 61 2.55 -1.05 -7.57
C ASN A 61 1.30 -1.40 -6.73
N ILE A 62 0.71 -0.43 -6.02
CA ILE A 62 -0.40 -0.67 -5.08
C ILE A 62 -1.59 -1.38 -5.73
N ARG A 63 -1.87 -1.05 -7.00
CA ARG A 63 -2.99 -1.59 -7.78
C ARG A 63 -2.89 -3.10 -8.04
N PHE A 64 -1.69 -3.66 -7.91
CA PHE A 64 -1.44 -5.09 -8.12
C PHE A 64 -1.43 -5.88 -6.80
N LYS A 65 -1.52 -5.19 -5.65
CA LYS A 65 -1.50 -5.83 -4.33
C LYS A 65 -2.89 -6.36 -3.97
N ALA A 66 -2.94 -7.52 -3.30
CA ALA A 66 -4.19 -8.19 -2.93
C ALA A 66 -5.11 -7.32 -2.04
N PHE A 67 -4.53 -6.38 -1.28
CA PHE A 67 -5.26 -5.45 -0.41
C PHE A 67 -5.73 -4.17 -1.11
N TYR A 68 -5.50 -4.01 -2.42
CA TYR A 68 -5.98 -2.83 -3.17
C TYR A 68 -7.49 -2.55 -3.04
N PRO A 69 -8.40 -3.54 -2.99
CA PRO A 69 -9.83 -3.29 -2.75
C PRO A 69 -10.11 -2.56 -1.43
N LEU A 70 -9.27 -2.77 -0.41
CA LEU A 70 -9.41 -2.08 0.89
C LEU A 70 -9.14 -0.58 0.75
N PHE A 71 -8.16 -0.20 -0.08
CA PHE A 71 -7.85 1.20 -0.38
C PHE A 71 -9.00 1.86 -1.14
N LEU A 72 -9.55 1.19 -2.16
CA LEU A 72 -10.70 1.70 -2.90
C LEU A 72 -11.92 1.96 -2.00
N TRP A 73 -12.19 1.09 -1.02
CA TRP A 73 -13.28 1.28 -0.08
C TRP A 73 -13.04 2.40 0.93
N ALA A 74 -11.78 2.72 1.21
CA ALA A 74 -11.40 3.87 2.02
C ALA A 74 -11.48 5.20 1.27
N GLY A 75 -11.85 5.20 -0.03
CA GLY A 75 -11.88 6.40 -0.86
C GLY A 75 -10.52 6.81 -1.40
N PHE A 76 -9.56 5.89 -1.45
CA PHE A 76 -8.23 6.15 -1.99
C PHE A 76 -8.27 6.31 -3.52
N SER A 77 -7.84 7.47 -4.01
CA SER A 77 -7.82 7.87 -5.42
C SER A 77 -6.39 7.86 -5.99
N SER A 78 -5.45 8.53 -5.31
CA SER A 78 -4.03 8.55 -5.66
C SER A 78 -3.17 8.93 -4.46
N PHE A 79 -1.87 8.64 -4.56
CA PHE A 79 -0.88 9.14 -3.60
C PHE A 79 -0.45 10.59 -3.91
N ASP A 80 -0.95 11.17 -5.02
CA ASP A 80 -0.69 12.55 -5.45
C ASP A 80 -1.64 13.57 -4.81
N GLY A 81 -2.53 13.12 -3.92
CA GLY A 81 -3.28 14.00 -3.00
C GLY A 81 -4.65 14.47 -3.47
N GLU A 82 -5.15 14.02 -4.63
CA GLU A 82 -6.50 14.37 -5.08
C GLU A 82 -7.56 13.47 -4.44
N MET A 83 -7.99 13.77 -3.21
CA MET A 83 -9.15 13.11 -2.61
C MET A 83 -10.41 13.56 -3.37
N SER A 84 -11.07 12.64 -4.10
CA SER A 84 -12.34 12.96 -4.76
C SER A 84 -13.43 13.14 -3.71
N THR A 85 -13.75 14.40 -3.40
CA THR A 85 -14.93 14.80 -2.61
C THR A 85 -16.23 14.50 -3.33
#